data_AF-A0A7W1FBM3-F1
#
_entry.id   AF-A0A7W1FBM3-F1
#
_cell.length_a   1.000
_cell.length_b   1.000
_cell.length_c   1.000
_cell.angle_alpha   90.00
_cell.angle_beta   90.00
_cell.angle_gamma   90.00
#
_symmetry.space_group_name_H-M   'P 1'
#
loop_
_entity.id
_entity.type
_entity.pdbx_description
1 polymer ?
#
loop_
_entity_poly.entity_id
_entity_poly.type
_entity_poly.pdbx_seq_one_letter_code
_entity_poly.pdbx_strand_id
1 'polypeptide(L)'
;MRKVILGLGISLDGYIARKNGAVDWLSMDWDYDWMAFFKVIDVVLMGRKSWEIALGMTPEKKSKSKASNPYAGMETYVFSKTLKTSGVEGVEIVSGNLKEFVENLKKRDGKHIWLSGGGELAK
;
A
#
# COMPACT_ATOMS: atom_id res chain seq x y z
N MET A 1 -15.91 14.69 1.87
CA MET A 1 -14.44 14.83 1.69
C MET A 1 -13.76 13.53 2.05
N ARG A 2 -12.94 12.97 1.16
CA ARG A 2 -12.25 11.69 1.41
C ARG A 2 -11.13 11.89 2.45
N LYS A 3 -10.97 10.95 3.36
CA LYS A 3 -9.89 10.93 4.36
C LYS A 3 -8.75 10.04 3.88
N VAL A 4 -7.52 10.44 4.20
CA VAL A 4 -6.36 9.54 4.11
C VAL A 4 -6.22 8.87 5.47
N ILE A 5 -6.26 7.54 5.49
CA ILE A 5 -6.18 6.73 6.69
C ILE A 5 -4.85 5.99 6.66
N LEU A 6 -4.00 6.23 7.66
CA LEU A 6 -2.82 5.42 7.91
C LEU A 6 -3.23 4.20 8.73
N GLY A 7 -3.17 3.01 8.13
CA GLY A 7 -3.46 1.75 8.79
C GLY A 7 -2.30 0.79 8.57
N LEU A 8 -1.62 0.39 9.64
CA LEU A 8 -0.42 -0.45 9.60
C LEU A 8 -0.22 -1.21 10.91
N GLY A 9 0.48 -2.33 10.82
CA GLY A 9 1.07 -3.00 11.99
C GLY A 9 2.40 -2.35 12.37
N ILE A 10 2.65 -2.21 13.67
CA ILE A 10 3.84 -1.56 14.21
C ILE A 10 4.32 -2.30 15.46
N SER A 11 5.62 -2.36 15.68
CA SER A 11 6.20 -2.89 16.90
C SER A 11 6.01 -1.89 18.04
N LEU A 12 6.14 -2.35 19.28
CA LEU A 12 5.98 -1.49 20.46
C LEU A 12 6.98 -0.32 20.47
N ASP A 13 8.16 -0.52 19.91
CA ASP A 13 9.23 0.48 19.77
C ASP A 13 9.16 1.27 18.45
N GLY A 14 8.08 1.15 17.68
CA GLY A 14 7.77 2.06 16.58
C GLY A 14 8.28 1.67 15.19
N TYR A 15 8.64 0.41 14.97
CA TYR A 15 9.11 -0.09 13.67
C TYR A 15 8.01 -0.84 12.90
N ILE A 16 7.93 -0.61 11.59
CA ILE A 16 6.95 -1.26 10.70
C ILE A 16 7.54 -2.42 9.89
N ALA A 17 8.87 -2.57 9.92
CA ALA A 17 9.62 -3.63 9.23
C ALA A 17 10.99 -3.79 9.88
N ARG A 18 11.60 -4.97 9.69
CA ARG A 18 13.01 -5.20 10.07
C ARG A 18 13.96 -4.38 9.19
N LYS A 19 15.25 -4.30 9.59
CA LYS A 19 16.30 -3.62 8.81
C LYS A 19 16.45 -4.15 7.38
N ASN A 20 16.18 -5.44 7.16
CA ASN A 20 16.21 -6.08 5.84
C ASN A 20 14.88 -5.95 5.07
N GLY A 21 13.89 -5.23 5.60
CA GLY A 21 12.56 -5.06 5.02
C GLY A 21 11.57 -6.18 5.30
N ALA A 22 11.96 -7.23 6.05
CA ALA A 22 11.07 -8.32 6.38
C ALA A 22 9.97 -7.91 7.38
N VAL A 23 8.81 -8.54 7.21
CA VAL A 23 7.59 -8.35 8.02
C VAL A 23 7.10 -9.67 8.63
N ASP A 24 7.98 -10.67 8.72
CA ASP A 24 7.77 -12.02 9.26
C ASP A 24 7.26 -12.05 10.71
N TRP A 25 7.52 -10.98 11.46
CA TRP A 25 7.07 -10.81 12.84
C TRP A 25 5.65 -10.22 12.95
N LEU A 26 5.12 -9.64 11.87
CA LEU A 26 3.74 -9.18 11.84
C LEU A 26 2.82 -10.39 11.66
N SER A 27 1.82 -10.49 12.53
CA SER A 27 0.72 -11.43 12.38
C SER A 27 -0.57 -10.66 12.10
N MET A 28 -1.48 -11.29 11.36
CA MET A 28 -2.80 -10.74 11.17
C MET A 28 -3.53 -10.81 12.51
N ASP A 29 -3.96 -9.67 13.02
CA ASP A 29 -4.90 -9.66 14.13
C ASP A 29 -6.27 -10.07 13.59
N TRP A 30 -6.75 -11.23 14.04
CA TRP A 30 -8.04 -11.79 13.65
C TRP A 30 -9.22 -11.17 14.39
N ASP A 31 -8.96 -10.48 15.51
CA ASP A 31 -9.98 -9.77 16.28
C ASP A 31 -10.25 -8.37 15.69
N TYR A 32 -9.36 -7.86 14.84
CA TYR A 32 -9.59 -6.63 14.09
C TYR A 32 -10.59 -6.86 12.94
N ASP A 33 -11.63 -6.05 12.88
CA ASP A 33 -12.63 -6.11 11.80
C ASP A 33 -12.09 -5.48 10.50
N TRP A 34 -11.26 -6.25 9.81
CA TRP A 34 -10.72 -5.90 8.49
C TRP A 34 -11.82 -5.68 7.46
N MET A 35 -12.97 -6.36 7.59
CA MET A 35 -14.08 -6.22 6.67
C MET A 35 -14.75 -4.85 6.81
N ALA A 36 -14.94 -4.36 8.03
CA ALA A 36 -15.39 -2.99 8.27
C ALA A 36 -14.41 -1.96 7.71
N PHE A 37 -13.10 -2.18 7.88
CA PHE A 37 -12.07 -1.31 7.31
C PHE A 37 -12.11 -1.27 5.77
N PHE A 38 -12.12 -2.44 5.11
CA PHE A 38 -12.19 -2.54 3.65
C PHE A 38 -13.50 -1.99 3.07
N LYS A 39 -14.60 -2.03 3.83
CA LYS A 39 -15.88 -1.42 3.41
C LYS A 39 -15.81 0.11 3.27
N VAL A 40 -14.95 0.79 4.03
CA VAL A 40 -14.86 2.25 4.05
C VAL A 40 -13.74 2.82 3.17
N ILE A 41 -12.99 1.97 2.46
CA ILE A 41 -11.94 2.39 1.53
C ILE A 41 -12.19 1.85 0.11
N ASP A 42 -11.65 2.56 -0.87
CA ASP A 42 -11.70 2.20 -2.30
C ASP A 42 -10.42 2.59 -3.07
N VAL A 43 -9.47 3.26 -2.41
CA VAL A 43 -8.13 3.57 -2.94
C VAL A 43 -7.06 3.07 -1.99
N VAL A 44 -6.01 2.47 -2.54
CA VAL A 44 -4.80 2.06 -1.80
C VAL A 44 -3.59 2.82 -2.33
N LEU A 45 -2.87 3.47 -1.44
CA LEU A 45 -1.60 4.16 -1.71
C LEU A 45 -0.45 3.38 -1.07
N MET A 46 0.59 3.11 -1.85
CA MET A 46 1.83 2.58 -1.27
C MET A 46 3.10 2.98 -2.02
N GLY A 47 4.25 2.86 -1.36
CA GLY A 47 5.55 2.98 -1.99
C GLY A 47 6.00 1.67 -2.68
N ARG A 48 6.94 1.76 -3.62
CA ARG A 48 7.52 0.62 -4.35
C ARG A 48 7.91 -0.57 -3.45
N LYS A 49 8.60 -0.32 -2.33
CA LYS A 49 9.07 -1.40 -1.44
C LYS A 49 7.89 -2.17 -0.82
N SER A 50 6.84 -1.46 -0.38
CA SER A 50 5.62 -2.08 0.14
C SER A 50 4.87 -2.84 -0.94
N TRP A 51 4.86 -2.34 -2.18
CA TRP A 51 4.29 -3.05 -3.32
C TRP A 51 5.00 -4.37 -3.61
N GLU A 52 6.33 -4.38 -3.62
CA GLU A 52 7.13 -5.61 -3.79
C GLU A 52 6.80 -6.65 -2.70
N ILE A 53 6.66 -6.23 -1.44
CA ILE A 53 6.23 -7.10 -0.33
C ILE A 53 4.80 -7.61 -0.54
N ALA A 54 3.86 -6.76 -0.95
CA ALA A 54 2.46 -7.14 -1.19
C ALA A 54 2.31 -8.18 -2.32
N LEU A 55 3.20 -8.15 -3.31
CA LEU A 55 3.29 -9.16 -4.37
C LEU A 55 3.94 -10.48 -3.91
N GLY A 56 4.33 -10.60 -2.64
CA GLY A 56 5.09 -11.74 -2.13
C GLY A 56 6.51 -11.82 -2.67
N MET A 57 7.03 -10.74 -3.28
CA MET A 57 8.41 -10.65 -3.76
C MET A 57 9.32 -10.32 -2.58
N THR A 58 9.47 -11.26 -1.65
CA THR A 58 10.47 -11.16 -0.58
C THR A 58 11.88 -11.38 -1.16
N PRO A 59 12.95 -10.98 -0.45
CA PRO A 59 14.33 -11.22 -0.89
C PRO A 59 14.59 -12.69 -1.30
N GLU A 60 13.86 -13.62 -0.70
CA GLU A 60 13.99 -15.07 -0.86
C GLU A 60 13.14 -15.65 -2.01
N LYS A 61 12.10 -14.94 -2.47
CA LYS A 61 11.13 -15.42 -3.47
C LYS A 61 10.96 -14.45 -4.65
N LYS A 62 12.04 -14.17 -5.38
CA LYS A 62 12.00 -13.38 -6.63
C LYS A 62 11.46 -14.14 -7.85
N SER A 63 10.67 -15.19 -7.66
CA SER A 63 10.04 -15.89 -8.78
C SER A 63 8.80 -15.12 -9.23
N LYS A 64 8.79 -14.70 -10.51
CA LYS A 64 7.67 -14.04 -11.18
C LYS A 64 6.51 -15.02 -11.38
N SER A 65 5.81 -15.39 -10.31
CA SER A 65 4.45 -15.91 -10.46
C SER A 65 3.59 -14.80 -11.09
N LYS A 66 2.49 -15.15 -11.77
CA LYS A 66 1.53 -14.17 -12.34
C LYS A 66 1.04 -13.25 -11.22
N ALA A 67 1.70 -12.12 -11.06
CA ALA A 67 1.37 -11.12 -10.05
C ALA A 67 -0.03 -10.59 -10.36
N SER A 68 -0.93 -10.69 -9.37
CA SER A 68 -2.26 -10.09 -9.41
C SER A 68 -2.33 -9.01 -8.34
N ASN A 69 -3.20 -8.01 -8.53
CA ASN A 69 -3.40 -6.96 -7.54
C ASN A 69 -4.04 -7.59 -6.28
N PRO A 70 -3.37 -7.62 -5.11
CA PRO A 70 -3.95 -8.16 -3.89
C PRO A 70 -5.12 -7.31 -3.38
N TYR A 71 -5.30 -6.11 -3.92
CA TYR A 71 -6.38 -5.17 -3.62
C TYR A 71 -7.38 -5.08 -4.80
N ALA A 72 -7.64 -6.20 -5.48
CA ALA A 72 -8.58 -6.24 -6.59
C ALA A 72 -9.94 -5.59 -6.23
N GLY A 73 -10.45 -4.74 -7.12
CA GLY A 73 -11.66 -3.94 -6.87
C GLY A 73 -11.39 -2.58 -6.20
N MET A 74 -10.14 -2.26 -5.85
CA MET A 74 -9.71 -0.93 -5.41
C MET A 74 -8.75 -0.33 -6.43
N GLU A 75 -8.77 1.01 -6.53
CA GLU A 75 -7.75 1.74 -7.29
C GLU A 75 -6.42 1.70 -6.50
N THR A 76 -5.40 1.04 -7.05
CA THR A 76 -4.09 0.92 -6.40
C THR A 76 -3.07 1.86 -7.05
N TYR A 77 -2.44 2.72 -6.26
CA TYR A 77 -1.38 3.62 -6.70
C TYR A 77 -0.06 3.31 -6.01
N VAL A 78 0.98 3.07 -6.80
CA VAL A 78 2.34 2.79 -6.32
C VAL A 78 3.24 3.99 -6.61
N PHE A 79 3.66 4.68 -5.55
CA PHE A 79 4.61 5.78 -5.65
C PHE A 79 6.02 5.25 -5.85
N SER A 80 6.63 5.68 -6.95
CA SER A 80 7.99 5.27 -7.30
C SER A 80 8.66 6.26 -8.23
N LYS A 81 9.97 6.45 -8.05
CA LYS A 81 10.82 7.19 -8.98
C LYS A 81 11.52 6.27 -9.98
N THR A 82 11.63 4.98 -9.67
CA THR A 82 12.43 4.00 -10.43
C THR A 82 11.58 2.97 -11.16
N LEU A 83 10.44 2.59 -10.58
CA LEU A 83 9.49 1.69 -11.24
C LEU A 83 8.77 2.46 -12.34
N LYS A 84 8.68 1.88 -13.54
CA LYS A 84 8.02 2.53 -14.70
C LYS A 84 6.64 1.96 -14.99
N THR A 85 6.43 0.69 -14.68
CA THR A 85 5.15 0.00 -14.83
C THR A 85 5.00 -1.01 -13.70
N SER A 86 3.76 -1.22 -13.25
CA SER A 86 3.41 -2.27 -12.30
C SER A 86 3.44 -3.65 -12.94
N GLY A 87 3.15 -3.74 -14.26
CA GLY A 87 2.89 -4.98 -14.96
C GLY A 87 1.63 -5.72 -14.46
N VAL A 88 0.80 -5.05 -13.65
CA VAL A 88 -0.39 -5.62 -13.00
C VAL A 88 -1.59 -4.73 -13.32
N GLU A 89 -2.66 -5.33 -13.82
CA GLU A 89 -3.91 -4.63 -14.12
C GLU A 89 -4.51 -3.98 -12.86
N GLY A 90 -5.06 -2.76 -13.01
CA GLY A 90 -5.62 -2.00 -11.89
C GLY A 90 -4.59 -1.39 -10.94
N VAL A 91 -3.30 -1.38 -11.31
CA VAL A 91 -2.22 -0.77 -10.52
C VAL A 91 -1.51 0.29 -11.35
N GLU A 92 -1.59 1.55 -10.91
CA GLU A 92 -0.94 2.68 -11.56
C GLU A 92 0.35 3.08 -10.82
N ILE A 93 1.40 3.38 -11.59
CA ILE A 93 2.64 3.91 -11.02
C ILE A 93 2.60 5.43 -11.06
N VAL A 94 2.73 6.05 -9.89
CA VAL A 94 2.73 7.50 -9.75
C VAL A 94 4.16 7.99 -9.52
N SER A 95 4.70 8.69 -10.51
CA SER A 95 5.98 9.40 -10.42
C SER A 95 5.72 10.91 -10.51
N GLY A 96 5.84 11.64 -9.40
CA GLY A 96 5.58 13.09 -9.41
C GLY A 96 5.34 13.69 -8.04
N ASN A 97 4.59 14.79 -8.02
CA ASN A 97 4.24 15.52 -6.81
C ASN A 97 3.17 14.76 -6.00
N LEU A 98 3.61 14.03 -4.97
CA LEU A 98 2.74 13.29 -4.06
C LEU A 98 1.64 14.15 -3.43
N LYS A 99 1.97 15.37 -3.00
CA LYS A 99 1.04 16.26 -2.30
C LYS A 99 -0.13 16.62 -3.22
N GLU A 100 0.18 17.09 -4.42
CA GLU A 100 -0.82 17.45 -5.42
C GLU A 100 -1.68 16.25 -5.82
N PHE A 101 -1.06 15.09 -6.03
CA PHE A 101 -1.78 13.87 -6.36
C PHE A 101 -2.80 13.48 -5.27
N VAL A 102 -2.37 13.46 -4.00
CA VAL A 102 -3.26 13.14 -2.88
C VAL A 102 -4.33 14.22 -2.67
N GLU A 103 -4.00 15.50 -2.86
CA GLU A 103 -4.99 16.59 -2.80
C GLU A 103 -6.07 16.44 -3.87
N ASN A 104 -5.71 16.04 -5.09
CA ASN A 104 -6.66 15.77 -6.15
C ASN A 104 -7.50 14.51 -5.88
N LEU A 105 -6.89 13.44 -5.37
CA LEU A 105 -7.64 12.26 -4.93
C LEU A 105 -8.69 12.59 -3.87
N LYS A 106 -8.37 13.46 -2.89
CA LYS A 106 -9.29 13.84 -1.82
C LYS A 106 -10.53 14.62 -2.30
N LYS A 107 -10.44 15.25 -3.48
CA LYS A 107 -11.52 16.02 -4.11
C LYS A 107 -12.45 15.16 -4.96
N ARG A 108 -12.03 13.96 -5.38
CA ARG A 108 -12.87 13.01 -6.11
C ARG A 108 -14.00 12.48 -5.20
N ASP A 109 -15.11 12.08 -5.81
CA ASP A 109 -16.11 11.27 -5.13
C ASP A 109 -15.57 9.85 -4.87
N GLY A 110 -16.10 9.20 -3.83
CA GLY A 110 -15.67 7.87 -3.41
C GLY A 110 -15.50 7.75 -1.88
N LYS A 111 -14.99 6.59 -1.46
CA LYS A 111 -14.74 6.25 -0.06
C LYS A 111 -13.39 6.78 0.43
N HIS A 112 -12.83 6.24 1.50
CA HIS A 112 -11.55 6.71 2.04
C HIS A 112 -10.35 6.10 1.32
N ILE A 113 -9.20 6.75 1.52
CA ILE A 113 -7.92 6.42 0.89
C ILE A 113 -7.07 5.76 1.97
N TRP A 114 -6.65 4.51 1.75
CA TRP A 114 -5.74 3.83 2.66
C TRP A 114 -4.29 4.07 2.25
N LEU A 115 -3.50 4.64 3.16
CA LEU A 115 -2.05 4.66 3.06
C LEU A 115 -1.51 3.37 3.70
N SER A 116 -1.27 2.36 2.86
CA SER A 116 -0.84 1.01 3.26
C SER A 116 0.63 0.94 3.66
N GLY A 117 1.47 1.84 3.12
CA GLY A 117 2.86 1.97 3.53
C GLY A 117 3.78 2.53 2.43
N GLY A 118 5.08 2.66 2.63
CA GLY A 118 5.80 2.45 3.88
C GLY A 118 6.13 3.78 4.58
N GLY A 119 6.98 3.72 5.59
CA GLY A 119 7.34 4.88 6.42
C GLY A 119 7.94 6.05 5.64
N GLU A 120 8.66 5.79 4.52
CA GLU A 120 9.16 6.84 3.63
C GLU A 120 8.03 7.63 2.95
N LEU A 121 6.89 6.98 2.66
CA LEU A 121 5.74 7.62 2.02
C LEU A 121 4.84 8.32 3.06
N ALA A 122 4.84 7.85 4.30
CA ALA A 122 4.00 8.37 5.38
C ALA A 122 4.60 9.57 6.14
N LYS A 123 5.88 9.90 5.90
CA LYS A 123 6.57 11.05 6.48
C LYS A 123 6.29 12.33 5.70
#